data_AF-A0A927EXE4-F1
#
_entry.id   AF-A0A927EXE4-F1
#
_cell.length_a   1.000
_cell.length_b   1.000
_cell.length_c   1.000
_cell.angle_alpha   90.00
_cell.angle_beta   90.00
_cell.angle_gamma   90.00
#
_symmetry.space_group_name_H-M   'P 1'
#
loop_
_entity.id
_entity.type
_entity.pdbx_description
1 polymer ?
#
loop_
_entity_poly.entity_id
_entity_poly.type
_entity_poly.pdbx_seq_one_letter_code
_entity_poly.pdbx_strand_id
1 'polypeptide(L)' 'MIVKKMHEAGVRSEHAYFAAFVSIGGALVTWMTSNRTEHAGVDRADRWGIFIGEWAPTFFGLGVALSQYEQIEGTLDAQ' A
#
# COMPACT_ATOMS: atom_id res chain seq x y z
N MET A 1 -15.77 -2.57 -15.17
CA MET A 1 -15.10 -1.69 -14.19
C MET A 1 -13.68 -2.18 -13.96
N ILE A 2 -12.74 -1.27 -13.72
CA ILE A 2 -11.33 -1.61 -13.44
C ILE A 2 -11.21 -2.56 -12.24
N VAL A 3 -11.96 -2.32 -11.17
CA VAL A 3 -11.99 -3.16 -9.96
C VAL A 3 -12.38 -4.62 -10.25
N LYS A 4 -13.43 -4.82 -11.07
CA LYS A 4 -13.85 -6.16 -11.52
C LYS A 4 -12.73 -6.89 -12.28
N LYS A 5 -12.04 -6.20 -13.20
CA LYS A 5 -10.91 -6.81 -13.94
C LYS A 5 -9.74 -7.16 -13.04
N MET A 6 -9.47 -6.35 -12.01
CA MET A 6 -8.43 -6.63 -11.02
C MET A 6 -8.80 -7.86 -10.16
N HIS A 7 -10.05 -7.95 -9.72
CA HIS A 7 -10.55 -9.10 -8.99
C HIS A 7 -10.52 -10.39 -9.84
N GLU A 8 -10.94 -10.33 -11.10
CA GLU A 8 -10.83 -11.44 -12.07
C GLU A 8 -9.38 -11.86 -12.34
N ALA A 9 -8.43 -10.92 -12.26
CA ALA A 9 -6.99 -11.20 -12.35
C ALA A 9 -6.39 -11.77 -11.05
N GLY A 10 -7.21 -11.99 -10.01
CA GLY A 10 -6.80 -12.57 -8.73
C GLY A 10 -6.34 -11.54 -7.69
N VAL A 11 -6.39 -10.24 -7.98
CA VAL A 11 -6.06 -9.20 -7.00
C VAL A 11 -7.23 -9.07 -6.04
N ARG A 12 -6.99 -9.37 -4.76
CA ARG A 12 -7.97 -9.19 -3.68
C ARG A 12 -7.70 -7.94 -2.84
N SER A 13 -8.72 -7.49 -2.11
CA SER A 13 -8.62 -6.39 -1.14
C SER A 13 -7.45 -6.56 -0.16
N GLU A 14 -7.22 -7.77 0.31
CA GLU A 14 -6.12 -8.11 1.23
C GLU A 14 -4.73 -7.82 0.67
N HIS A 15 -4.50 -8.07 -0.64
CA HIS A 15 -3.24 -7.75 -1.29
C HIS A 15 -3.01 -6.24 -1.37
N ALA A 16 -4.09 -5.48 -1.64
CA ALA A 16 -4.03 -4.03 -1.68
C ALA A 16 -3.72 -3.46 -0.28
N TYR A 17 -4.35 -3.98 0.78
CA TYR A 17 -4.02 -3.57 2.14
C TYR A 17 -2.59 -3.97 2.53
N PHE A 18 -2.12 -5.15 2.15
CA PHE A 18 -0.74 -5.57 2.38
C PHE A 18 0.26 -4.63 1.69
N ALA A 19 0.02 -4.28 0.41
CA ALA A 19 0.85 -3.32 -0.31
C ALA A 19 0.87 -1.94 0.36
N ALA A 20 -0.26 -1.50 0.93
CA ALA A 20 -0.34 -0.26 1.69
C ALA A 20 0.54 -0.31 2.95
N PHE A 21 0.48 -1.40 3.73
CA PHE A 21 1.33 -1.59 4.90
C PHE A 21 2.81 -1.70 4.56
N VAL A 22 3.16 -2.41 3.48
CA VAL A 22 4.53 -2.49 2.98
C VAL A 22 5.06 -1.12 2.58
N SER A 23 4.22 -0.26 2.00
CA SER A 23 4.61 1.11 1.64
C SER A 23 4.93 1.95 2.88
N ILE A 24 4.09 1.86 3.92
CA ILE A 24 4.35 2.53 5.21
C ILE A 24 5.65 2.01 5.84
N GLY A 25 5.81 0.69 5.92
CA GLY A 25 7.01 0.05 6.47
C GLY A 25 8.27 0.40 5.69
N GLY A 26 8.19 0.43 4.35
CA GLY A 26 9.29 0.80 3.47
C GLY A 26 9.75 2.24 3.67
N ALA A 27 8.82 3.17 3.87
CA ALA A 27 9.15 4.55 4.22
C ALA A 27 9.88 4.64 5.58
N LEU A 28 9.40 3.92 6.60
CA LEU A 28 10.03 3.88 7.92
C LEU A 28 11.41 3.23 7.90
N VAL A 29 11.59 2.12 7.17
CA VAL A 29 12.88 1.44 7.02
C VAL A 29 13.87 2.32 6.27
N THR A 30 13.42 3.04 5.24
CA THR A 30 14.26 3.98 4.49
C THR A 30 14.75 5.12 5.38
N TRP A 31 13.84 5.70 6.18
CA TRP A 31 14.19 6.73 7.15
C TRP A 31 15.14 6.21 8.23
N MET A 32 14.84 5.04 8.83
CA MET A 32 15.67 4.46 9.89
C MET A 32 17.06 4.09 9.40
N THR A 33 17.17 3.54 8.20
CA THR A 33 18.46 3.23 7.55
C THR A 33 19.27 4.51 7.37
N SER A 34 18.64 5.56 6.80
CA SER A 34 19.31 6.85 6.60
C SER A 34 19.80 7.48 7.91
N ASN A 35 18.99 7.42 8.97
CA ASN A 35 19.34 8.00 10.27
C ASN A 35 20.50 7.25 10.95
N ARG A 36 20.69 5.95 10.63
CA ARG A 36 21.75 5.12 11.20
C ARG A 36 23.07 5.19 10.42
N THR A 37 23.01 5.39 9.10
CA THR A 37 24.21 5.25 8.24
C THR A 37 24.94 6.56 7.98
N GLU A 38 24.28 7.74 7.95
CA GLU A 38 25.03 8.99 7.74
C GLU A 38 24.24 10.28 8.06
N HIS A 39 24.87 11.21 8.79
CA HIS A 39 24.43 12.62 8.86
C HIS A 39 24.55 13.35 7.49
N ALA A 40 25.13 12.71 6.47
CA ALA A 40 25.48 13.32 5.18
C ALA A 40 24.42 13.16 4.06
N GLY A 41 23.22 12.61 4.33
CA GLY A 41 22.30 12.23 3.25
C GLY A 41 20.80 12.20 3.56
N VAL A 42 20.36 12.90 4.61
CA VAL A 42 18.94 12.91 5.02
C VAL A 42 18.03 13.38 3.87
N ASP A 43 18.46 14.37 3.08
CA ASP A 43 17.70 14.89 1.93
C ASP A 43 17.33 13.85 0.86
N ARG A 44 18.15 12.80 0.68
CA ARG A 44 17.88 11.77 -0.33
C ARG A 44 16.90 10.73 0.21
N ALA A 45 17.00 10.36 1.48
CA ALA A 45 16.08 9.42 2.11
C ALA A 45 14.70 10.03 2.36
N ASP A 46 14.61 11.31 2.67
CA ASP A 46 13.34 12.03 2.84
C ASP A 46 12.49 11.99 1.55
N ARG A 47 13.14 12.18 0.39
CA ARG A 47 12.50 12.11 -0.93
C ARG A 47 12.00 10.70 -1.27
N TRP A 48 12.79 9.66 -0.97
CA TRP A 48 12.38 8.28 -1.22
C TRP A 48 11.31 7.81 -0.23
N GLY A 49 11.40 8.20 1.04
CA GLY A 49 10.41 7.89 2.07
C GLY A 49 9.06 8.55 1.77
N ILE A 50 9.03 9.82 1.37
CA ILE A 50 7.81 10.52 0.92
C ILE A 50 7.21 9.82 -0.29
N PHE A 51 8.03 9.53 -1.31
CA PHE A 51 7.56 8.89 -2.53
C PHE A 51 6.95 7.51 -2.27
N ILE A 52 7.59 6.69 -1.43
CA ILE A 52 7.07 5.35 -1.07
C ILE A 52 5.82 5.46 -0.19
N GLY A 53 5.80 6.40 0.75
CA GLY A 53 4.67 6.62 1.66
C GLY A 53 3.39 7.06 0.95
N GLU A 54 3.50 7.82 -0.15
CA GLU A 54 2.35 8.28 -0.94
C GLU A 54 1.58 7.15 -1.63
N TRP A 55 2.18 5.99 -1.87
CA TRP A 55 1.47 4.85 -2.43
C TRP A 55 0.51 4.19 -1.44
N ALA A 56 0.72 4.38 -0.13
CA ALA A 56 -0.15 3.83 0.90
C ALA A 56 -1.62 4.27 0.74
N PRO A 57 -1.97 5.57 0.65
CA PRO A 57 -3.35 6.00 0.45
C PRO A 57 -3.94 5.47 -0.87
N THR A 58 -3.15 5.34 -1.94
CA THR A 58 -3.62 4.73 -3.19
C THR A 58 -4.01 3.27 -3.00
N PHE A 59 -3.14 2.48 -2.36
CA PHE A 59 -3.40 1.07 -2.09
C PHE A 59 -4.54 0.85 -1.09
N PHE A 60 -4.68 1.71 -0.08
CA PHE A 60 -5.85 1.70 0.80
C PHE A 60 -7.14 1.99 0.04
N GLY A 61 -7.15 3.00 -0.84
CA GLY A 61 -8.31 3.32 -1.67
C GLY A 61 -8.70 2.16 -2.60
N LEU A 62 -7.73 1.51 -3.22
CA LEU A 62 -7.95 0.30 -4.02
C LEU A 62 -8.48 -0.85 -3.17
N GLY A 63 -7.94 -1.07 -1.97
CA GLY A 63 -8.38 -2.10 -1.03
C GLY A 63 -9.84 -1.89 -0.61
N VAL A 64 -10.24 -0.64 -0.32
CA VAL A 64 -11.64 -0.30 0.01
C VAL A 64 -12.54 -0.63 -1.18
N ALA A 65 -12.19 -0.18 -2.39
CA ALA A 65 -12.99 -0.45 -3.59
C ALA A 65 -13.12 -1.95 -3.90
N LEU A 66 -12.03 -2.71 -3.76
CA LEU A 66 -12.00 -4.17 -3.90
C LEU A 66 -12.85 -4.85 -2.82
N SER A 67 -12.75 -4.43 -1.56
CA SER A 67 -13.52 -5.03 -0.46
C SER A 67 -15.02 -4.79 -0.62
N GLN A 68 -15.42 -3.62 -1.09
CA GLN A 68 -16.81 -3.32 -1.41
C GLN A 68 -17.30 -4.18 -2.57
N TYR A 69 -16.48 -4.36 -3.60
CA TYR A 69 -16.80 -5.22 -4.74
C TYR A 69 -16.93 -6.69 -4.30
N GLU A 70 -16.01 -7.21 -3.50
CA GLU A 70 -16.02 -8.57 -2.97
C GLU A 70 -17.20 -8.84 -2.01
N GLN A 71 -17.63 -7.84 -1.22
CA GLN A 71 -18.85 -7.93 -0.40
C GLN A 71 -20.11 -8.00 -1.25
N ILE A 72 -20.19 -7.21 -2.33
CA ILE A 72 -21.32 -7.25 -3.27
C ILE A 72 -21.38 -8.59 -4.02
N GLU A 73 -20.22 -9.14 -4.39
CA GLU A 73 -20.10 -10.43 -5.08
C GLU A 73 -20.30 -11.64 -4.13
N GLY A 74 -20.35 -11.41 -2.81
CA GLY A 74 -20.51 -12.46 -1.80
C GLY A 74 -19.26 -13.33 -1.59
N THR A 75 -18.10 -12.87 -2.04
CA THR A 75 -16.81 -13.59 -1.92
C THR A 75 -16.02 -13.20 -0.67
N LEU A 76 -16.46 -12.15 0.03
CA LEU A 76 -16.07 -11.83 1.40
C LEU A 76 -17.26 -12.09 2.31
N ASP A 77 -17.12 -13.03 3.25
CA ASP A 77 -18.08 -13.22 4.32
C ASP A 77 -17.98 -12.04 5.29
N ALA A 78 -18.99 -11.18 5.31
CA ALA A 78 -19.17 -10.22 6.39
C ALA A 78 -19.63 -11.01 7.63
N GLN A 79 -18.67 -11.38 8.48
CA GLN A 79 -18.95 -11.98 9.79
C GLN A 79 -19.65 -10.99 10.71
#